data_AF-A0A1Q7U9V9-F1
#
_entry.id   AF-A0A1Q7U9V9-F1
#
_cell.length_a   1.000
_cell.length_b   1.000
_cell.length_c   1.000
_cell.angle_alpha   90.00
_cell.angle_beta   90.00
_cell.angle_gamma   90.00
#
_symmetry.space_group_name_H-M   'P 1'
#
loop_
_entity.id
_entity.type
_entity.pdbx_description
1 polymer ?
#
loop_
_entity_poly.entity_id
_entity_poly.type
_entity_poly.pdbx_seq_one_letter_code
_entity_poly.pdbx_strand_id
1 'polypeptide(L)'
;TAYLSVKPQYVVSYDGSRRVPNWVSWELNAQWLGSVARQNDFRPDDTFPEEIPQAQLSDYAGSGWDRGHVCPSEDRTATVTDNRSTFYLTNVVPQADAANGGPWAHLEAYLRQLAESGKEIAVVAGGLFGQPQRIGAGAVAVPSATFKVAVVLDRPGQGIAEVSEQTRVISVLVPNDATVSRSADWRSFRVSARDVENATGFTLFADVPHEVREVLLDRIDREP
;
A
#
# COMPACT_ATOMS: atom_id res chain seq x y z
N THR A 1 -16.08 -6.03 11.80
CA THR A 1 -15.99 -4.81 10.96
C THR A 1 -14.96 -4.94 9.85
N ALA A 2 -14.22 -6.06 9.73
CA ALA A 2 -13.37 -6.33 8.58
C ALA A 2 -14.23 -6.68 7.35
N TYR A 3 -13.95 -6.08 6.20
CA TYR A 3 -14.67 -6.30 4.94
C TYR A 3 -13.69 -6.38 3.79
N LEU A 4 -13.83 -7.43 2.98
CA LEU A 4 -13.04 -7.63 1.77
C LEU A 4 -13.81 -7.06 0.57
N SER A 5 -13.21 -6.09 -0.11
CA SER A 5 -13.73 -5.57 -1.38
C SER A 5 -12.74 -5.87 -2.49
N VAL A 6 -13.21 -6.56 -3.53
CA VAL A 6 -12.45 -6.83 -4.75
C VAL A 6 -12.89 -5.84 -5.81
N LYS A 7 -11.94 -5.03 -6.32
CA LYS A 7 -12.15 -4.11 -7.43
C LYS A 7 -11.23 -4.52 -8.59
N PRO A 8 -11.53 -4.12 -9.83
CA PRO A 8 -10.62 -4.40 -10.94
C PRO A 8 -9.19 -3.88 -10.69
N GLN A 9 -9.06 -2.73 -10.01
CA GLN A 9 -7.78 -2.05 -9.82
C GLN A 9 -6.99 -2.56 -8.62
N TYR A 10 -7.65 -3.01 -7.56
CA TYR A 10 -6.99 -3.47 -6.34
C TYR A 10 -7.98 -4.25 -5.46
N VAL A 11 -7.45 -5.03 -4.53
CA VAL A 11 -8.23 -5.67 -3.47
C VAL A 11 -7.93 -4.97 -2.16
N VAL A 12 -8.97 -4.69 -1.37
CA VAL A 12 -8.83 -4.06 -0.06
C VAL A 12 -9.50 -4.90 1.01
N SER A 13 -8.76 -5.19 2.08
CA SER A 13 -9.36 -5.54 3.37
C SER A 13 -9.51 -4.25 4.16
N TYR A 14 -10.73 -3.86 4.47
CA TYR A 14 -11.05 -2.63 5.19
C TYR A 14 -11.51 -2.91 6.61
N ASP A 15 -11.19 -2.03 7.56
CA ASP A 15 -11.74 -2.09 8.93
C ASP A 15 -12.58 -0.86 9.25
N GLY A 16 -13.90 -1.03 9.25
CA GLY A 16 -14.84 0.06 9.54
C GLY A 16 -14.72 0.65 10.96
N SER A 17 -14.08 -0.05 11.91
CA SER A 17 -13.83 0.50 13.26
C SER A 17 -12.65 1.48 13.29
N ARG A 18 -11.70 1.34 12.37
CA ARG A 18 -10.57 2.25 12.17
C ARG A 18 -10.79 3.22 11.01
N ARG A 19 -11.78 2.94 10.17
CA ARG A 19 -12.12 3.69 8.95
C ARG A 19 -10.96 3.85 7.97
N VAL A 20 -10.13 2.82 7.88
CA VAL A 20 -8.93 2.72 7.03
C VAL A 20 -8.74 1.27 6.59
N PRO A 21 -7.98 1.00 5.53
CA PRO A 21 -7.64 -0.36 5.14
C PRO A 21 -6.76 -1.06 6.20
N ASN A 22 -7.04 -2.35 6.44
CA ASN A 22 -6.06 -3.29 7.02
C ASN A 22 -4.86 -3.42 6.08
N TRP A 23 -5.17 -3.65 4.81
CA TRP A 23 -4.22 -3.73 3.72
C TRP A 23 -4.94 -3.48 2.39
N VAL A 24 -4.18 -3.03 1.40
CA VAL A 24 -4.57 -2.99 -0.02
C VAL A 24 -3.53 -3.79 -0.79
N SER A 25 -3.98 -4.65 -1.70
CA SER A 25 -3.15 -5.48 -2.56
C SER A 25 -3.45 -5.19 -4.01
N TRP A 26 -2.42 -5.02 -4.84
CA TRP A 26 -2.58 -4.73 -6.26
C TRP A 26 -1.41 -5.24 -7.09
N GLU A 27 -1.67 -5.43 -8.37
CA GLU A 27 -0.65 -5.69 -9.39
C GLU A 27 -0.18 -4.38 -10.00
N LEU A 28 1.11 -4.26 -10.27
CA LEU A 28 1.71 -3.17 -11.02
C LEU A 28 2.58 -3.74 -12.13
N ASN A 29 2.21 -3.43 -13.37
CA ASN A 29 3.01 -3.68 -14.57
C ASN A 29 2.64 -2.60 -15.61
N ALA A 30 3.29 -2.61 -16.77
CA ALA A 30 3.08 -1.59 -17.80
C ALA A 30 1.63 -1.41 -18.28
N GLN A 31 0.75 -2.42 -18.13
CA GLN A 31 -0.65 -2.33 -18.58
C GLN A 31 -1.50 -1.36 -17.74
N TRP A 32 -1.09 -1.12 -16.50
CA TRP A 32 -1.77 -0.21 -15.57
C TRP A 32 -1.34 1.25 -15.75
N LEU A 33 -0.26 1.47 -16.51
CA LEU A 33 0.35 2.77 -16.74
C LEU A 33 -0.11 3.35 -18.08
N GLY A 34 -0.36 4.65 -18.10
CA GLY A 34 -0.78 5.40 -19.27
C GLY A 34 -0.55 6.89 -19.09
N SER A 35 -1.30 7.71 -19.82
CA SER A 35 -1.16 9.17 -19.84
C SER A 35 -2.29 9.92 -19.12
N VAL A 36 -3.18 9.19 -18.44
CA VAL A 36 -4.31 9.80 -17.73
C VAL A 36 -3.81 10.67 -16.59
N ALA A 37 -4.23 11.94 -16.59
CA ALA A 37 -3.94 12.85 -15.50
C ALA A 37 -4.64 12.43 -14.21
N ARG A 38 -3.99 12.74 -13.09
CA ARG A 38 -4.52 12.52 -11.74
C ARG A 38 -5.86 13.21 -11.53
N GLN A 39 -6.84 12.49 -11.01
CA GLN A 39 -8.24 12.93 -10.95
C GLN A 39 -8.56 13.78 -9.71
N ASN A 40 -7.84 13.58 -8.61
CA ASN A 40 -7.94 14.37 -7.38
C ASN A 40 -9.34 14.44 -6.73
N ASP A 41 -10.16 13.41 -6.95
CA ASP A 41 -11.58 13.39 -6.59
C ASP A 41 -11.86 12.46 -5.40
N PHE A 42 -11.20 12.73 -4.28
CA PHE A 42 -11.37 11.97 -3.04
C PHE A 42 -12.85 11.88 -2.63
N ARG A 43 -13.33 10.67 -2.36
CA ARG A 43 -14.74 10.42 -2.02
C ARG A 43 -14.93 9.14 -1.20
N PRO A 44 -16.02 9.01 -0.45
CA PRO A 44 -16.48 7.72 0.08
C PRO A 44 -16.69 6.70 -1.05
N ASP A 45 -16.54 5.43 -0.71
CA ASP A 45 -16.71 4.30 -1.61
C ASP A 45 -18.18 3.86 -1.63
N ASP A 46 -18.86 4.11 -2.74
CA ASP A 46 -20.27 3.79 -2.95
C ASP A 46 -20.53 2.30 -3.18
N THR A 47 -19.48 1.48 -3.29
CA THR A 47 -19.61 0.02 -3.43
C THR A 47 -19.62 -0.73 -2.10
N PHE A 48 -19.40 -0.03 -0.98
CA PHE A 48 -19.41 -0.62 0.36
C PHE A 48 -20.84 -0.63 0.95
N PRO A 49 -21.21 -1.66 1.72
CA PRO A 49 -22.44 -1.66 2.51
C PRO A 49 -22.53 -0.43 3.42
N GLU A 50 -23.73 0.15 3.55
CA GLU A 50 -23.97 1.37 4.34
C GLU A 50 -23.62 1.18 5.82
N GLU A 51 -23.70 -0.05 6.34
CA GLU A 51 -23.42 -0.40 7.72
C GLU A 51 -21.92 -0.39 8.06
N ILE A 52 -21.05 -0.31 7.06
CA ILE A 52 -19.60 -0.24 7.25
C ILE A 52 -19.18 1.23 7.28
N PRO A 53 -18.79 1.77 8.46
CA PRO A 53 -18.43 3.17 8.57
C PRO A 53 -17.19 3.47 7.75
N GLN A 54 -17.25 4.53 6.95
CA GLN A 54 -16.14 5.01 6.13
C GLN A 54 -15.64 6.35 6.63
N ALA A 55 -14.37 6.64 6.35
CA ALA A 55 -13.84 7.99 6.51
C ALA A 55 -14.57 8.97 5.60
N GLN A 56 -14.72 10.20 6.07
CA GLN A 56 -15.28 11.32 5.32
C GLN A 56 -14.18 12.34 5.02
N LEU A 57 -14.40 13.18 4.01
CA LEU A 57 -13.46 14.27 3.69
C LEU A 57 -13.24 15.21 4.88
N SER A 58 -14.31 15.48 5.65
CA SER A 58 -14.26 16.29 6.86
C SER A 58 -13.36 15.71 7.95
N ASP A 59 -13.14 14.39 7.97
CA ASP A 59 -12.31 13.75 8.99
C ASP A 59 -10.83 14.10 8.83
N TYR A 60 -10.40 14.38 7.60
CA TYR A 60 -9.03 14.79 7.25
C TYR A 60 -8.83 16.31 7.27
N ALA A 61 -9.90 17.09 7.05
CA ALA A 61 -9.83 18.53 6.96
C ALA A 61 -9.28 19.16 8.25
N GLY A 62 -8.18 19.92 8.14
CA GLY A 62 -7.53 20.58 9.27
C GLY A 62 -6.84 19.63 10.27
N SER A 63 -6.74 18.34 9.96
CA SER A 63 -6.14 17.34 10.87
C SER A 63 -4.61 17.41 10.95
N GLY A 64 -3.96 18.03 9.96
CA GLY A 64 -2.51 18.00 9.78
C GLY A 64 -1.97 16.72 9.13
N TRP A 65 -2.84 15.77 8.79
CA TRP A 65 -2.49 14.53 8.10
C TRP A 65 -2.91 14.56 6.63
N ASP A 66 -2.06 14.02 5.76
CA ASP A 66 -2.39 13.81 4.37
C ASP A 66 -3.39 12.68 4.19
N ARG A 67 -4.17 12.77 3.10
CA ARG A 67 -4.91 11.63 2.53
C ARG A 67 -3.93 10.75 1.75
N GLY A 68 -3.17 9.97 2.48
CA GLY A 68 -2.15 9.05 1.98
C GLY A 68 -2.75 7.87 1.24
N HIS A 69 -2.44 7.73 -0.04
CA HIS A 69 -2.90 6.58 -0.83
C HIS A 69 -2.14 5.32 -0.41
N VAL A 70 -2.84 4.17 -0.33
CA VAL A 70 -2.18 2.87 -0.20
C VAL A 70 -1.82 2.31 -1.58
N CYS A 71 -2.80 2.13 -2.47
CA CYS A 71 -2.58 2.00 -3.91
C CYS A 71 -2.51 3.41 -4.52
N PRO A 72 -1.35 3.86 -5.04
CA PRO A 72 -1.18 5.24 -5.50
C PRO A 72 -1.87 5.48 -6.84
N SER A 73 -2.33 6.72 -7.06
CA SER A 73 -3.01 7.10 -8.32
C SER A 73 -2.12 6.87 -9.55
N GLU A 74 -0.83 7.08 -9.38
CA GLU A 74 0.19 7.05 -10.43
C GLU A 74 0.49 5.61 -10.87
N ASP A 75 0.04 4.61 -10.12
CA ASP A 75 0.03 3.20 -10.52
C ASP A 75 -1.22 2.83 -11.34
N ARG A 76 -2.18 3.76 -11.51
CA ARG A 76 -3.45 3.56 -12.23
C ARG A 76 -3.71 4.72 -13.18
N THR A 77 -2.95 4.78 -14.27
CA THR A 77 -3.01 5.87 -15.26
C THR A 77 -3.40 5.39 -16.67
N ALA A 78 -3.81 4.13 -16.81
CA ALA A 78 -4.32 3.57 -18.06
C ALA A 78 -5.66 4.19 -18.47
N THR A 79 -6.61 4.32 -17.55
CA THR A 79 -7.92 4.93 -17.81
C THR A 79 -8.33 5.91 -16.71
N VAL A 80 -9.26 6.83 -17.04
CA VAL A 80 -9.87 7.75 -16.07
C VAL A 80 -10.53 6.96 -14.94
N THR A 81 -11.25 5.88 -15.26
CA THR A 81 -11.90 5.02 -14.27
C THR A 81 -10.89 4.38 -13.32
N ASP A 82 -9.77 3.88 -13.83
CA ASP A 82 -8.74 3.29 -13.00
C ASP A 82 -8.14 4.31 -12.03
N ASN A 83 -7.81 5.51 -12.52
CA ASN A 83 -7.25 6.55 -11.66
C ASN A 83 -8.27 7.01 -10.60
N ARG A 84 -9.52 7.26 -10.99
CA ARG A 84 -10.60 7.64 -10.05
C ARG A 84 -10.80 6.60 -8.95
N SER A 85 -10.53 5.32 -9.21
CA SER A 85 -10.69 4.26 -8.22
C SER A 85 -9.72 4.40 -7.04
N THR A 86 -8.55 5.02 -7.22
CA THR A 86 -7.55 5.16 -6.14
C THR A 86 -7.96 6.25 -5.14
N PHE A 87 -8.88 7.13 -5.52
CA PHE A 87 -9.38 8.25 -4.71
C PHE A 87 -10.52 7.86 -3.76
N TYR A 88 -10.91 6.58 -3.70
CA TYR A 88 -11.80 6.13 -2.64
C TYR A 88 -11.11 6.24 -1.28
N LEU A 89 -11.80 6.81 -0.28
CA LEU A 89 -11.27 6.92 1.08
C LEU A 89 -11.04 5.55 1.76
N THR A 90 -11.60 4.47 1.21
CA THR A 90 -11.30 3.08 1.59
C THR A 90 -9.88 2.64 1.22
N ASN A 91 -9.20 3.36 0.32
CA ASN A 91 -7.80 3.19 -0.09
C ASN A 91 -6.85 4.21 0.57
N VAL A 92 -7.30 4.90 1.62
CA VAL A 92 -6.56 6.01 2.23
C VAL A 92 -6.24 5.75 3.69
N VAL A 93 -5.04 6.13 4.11
CA VAL A 93 -4.61 6.20 5.52
C VAL A 93 -4.13 7.63 5.83
N PRO A 94 -4.30 8.13 7.08
CA PRO A 94 -3.63 9.36 7.50
C PRO A 94 -2.11 9.18 7.45
N GLN A 95 -1.40 9.98 6.64
CA GLN A 95 0.06 9.95 6.55
C GLN A 95 0.67 11.32 6.88
N ALA A 96 1.82 11.31 7.55
CA ALA A 96 2.62 12.52 7.76
C ALA A 96 3.16 13.00 6.41
N ASP A 97 3.04 14.30 6.10
CA ASP A 97 3.45 14.87 4.80
C ASP A 97 4.88 14.50 4.40
N ALA A 98 5.83 14.54 5.35
CA ALA A 98 7.22 14.19 5.09
C ALA A 98 7.41 12.71 4.71
N ALA A 99 6.68 11.79 5.35
CA ALA A 99 6.72 10.37 5.01
C ALA A 99 6.03 10.11 3.67
N ASN A 100 4.83 10.67 3.48
CA ASN A 100 4.00 10.53 2.27
C ASN A 100 4.70 11.07 1.02
N GLY A 101 5.09 12.35 1.06
CA GLY A 101 5.75 13.05 -0.06
C GLY A 101 7.27 12.83 -0.14
N GLY A 102 7.82 11.93 0.67
CA GLY A 102 9.24 11.59 0.73
C GLY A 102 9.46 10.09 0.47
N PRO A 103 9.99 9.31 1.43
CA PRO A 103 10.36 7.92 1.20
C PRO A 103 9.22 7.04 0.67
N TRP A 104 7.97 7.28 1.06
CA TRP A 104 6.84 6.51 0.54
C TRP A 104 6.66 6.72 -0.98
N ALA A 105 6.55 7.97 -1.42
CA ALA A 105 6.46 8.33 -2.83
C ALA A 105 7.71 7.92 -3.64
N HIS A 106 8.91 7.97 -3.02
CA HIS A 106 10.14 7.53 -3.66
C HIS A 106 10.14 6.02 -3.96
N LEU A 107 9.67 5.19 -3.01
CA LEU A 107 9.50 3.75 -3.25
C LEU A 107 8.45 3.50 -4.34
N GLU A 108 7.33 4.22 -4.32
CA GLU A 108 6.30 4.10 -5.37
C GLU A 108 6.85 4.41 -6.77
N ALA A 109 7.64 5.47 -6.89
CA ALA A 109 8.31 5.81 -8.16
C ALA A 109 9.29 4.71 -8.60
N TYR A 110 10.04 4.12 -7.67
CA TYR A 110 10.95 3.01 -7.97
C TYR A 110 10.21 1.76 -8.47
N LEU A 111 9.10 1.38 -7.83
CA LEU A 111 8.31 0.23 -8.28
C LEU A 111 7.73 0.45 -9.68
N ARG A 112 7.34 1.68 -10.03
CA ARG A 112 6.93 2.03 -11.40
C ARG A 112 8.07 1.90 -12.41
N GLN A 113 9.30 2.29 -12.07
CA GLN A 113 10.45 2.10 -12.96
C GLN A 113 10.69 0.61 -13.26
N LEU A 114 10.50 -0.28 -12.27
CA LEU A 114 10.57 -1.73 -12.49
C LEU A 114 9.45 -2.20 -13.44
N ALA A 115 8.23 -1.71 -13.26
CA ALA A 115 7.11 -2.03 -14.13
C ALA A 115 7.36 -1.60 -15.58
N GLU A 116 7.86 -0.38 -15.77
CA GLU A 116 8.24 0.18 -17.07
C GLU A 116 9.41 -0.60 -17.71
N SER A 117 10.28 -1.22 -16.91
CA SER A 117 11.34 -2.11 -17.40
C SER A 117 10.84 -3.51 -17.80
N GLY A 118 9.53 -3.74 -17.83
CA GLY A 118 8.91 -5.00 -18.25
C GLY A 118 8.69 -6.01 -17.13
N LYS A 119 8.86 -5.62 -15.86
CA LYS A 119 8.57 -6.48 -14.72
C LYS A 119 7.10 -6.39 -14.32
N GLU A 120 6.68 -7.36 -13.53
CA GLU A 120 5.41 -7.31 -12.81
C GLU A 120 5.68 -7.30 -11.32
N ILE A 121 4.93 -6.48 -10.59
CA ILE A 121 5.09 -6.30 -9.16
C ILE A 121 3.76 -6.60 -8.49
N ALA A 122 3.74 -7.63 -7.64
CA ALA A 122 2.63 -7.86 -6.73
C ALA A 122 2.90 -7.11 -5.43
N VAL A 123 2.05 -6.13 -5.11
CA VAL A 123 2.23 -5.24 -3.95
C VAL A 123 1.12 -5.48 -2.93
N VAL A 124 1.49 -5.53 -1.65
CA VAL A 124 0.57 -5.36 -0.53
C VAL A 124 1.10 -4.29 0.41
N ALA A 125 0.23 -3.39 0.85
CA ALA A 125 0.60 -2.28 1.71
C ALA A 125 -0.53 -1.91 2.69
N GLY A 126 -0.19 -1.18 3.74
CA GLY A 126 -1.16 -0.77 4.76
C GLY A 126 -0.51 -0.01 5.92
N GLY A 127 -1.25 0.10 7.02
CA GLY A 127 -0.80 0.76 8.25
C GLY A 127 -0.68 -0.19 9.43
N LEU A 128 0.21 0.14 10.38
CA LEU A 128 0.31 -0.49 11.70
C LEU A 128 -0.42 0.38 12.71
N PHE A 129 -1.34 -0.19 13.50
CA PHE A 129 -2.28 0.63 14.27
C PHE A 129 -2.15 0.60 15.79
N GLY A 130 -1.38 -0.31 16.41
CA GLY A 130 -1.09 -0.29 17.86
C GLY A 130 -2.25 0.21 18.76
N GLN A 131 -1.97 1.26 19.54
CA GLN A 131 -2.98 2.11 20.18
C GLN A 131 -3.04 3.45 19.45
N PRO A 132 -3.86 3.58 18.40
CA PRO A 132 -3.71 4.68 17.46
C PRO A 132 -4.35 5.95 18.00
N GLN A 133 -3.69 7.09 17.78
CA GLN A 133 -4.39 8.37 17.79
C GLN A 133 -5.43 8.40 16.67
N ARG A 134 -6.41 9.30 16.77
CA ARG A 134 -7.52 9.38 15.82
C ARG A 134 -7.82 10.82 15.40
N ILE A 135 -8.19 11.00 14.13
CA ILE A 135 -8.61 12.28 13.54
C ILE A 135 -10.12 12.28 13.28
N GLY A 136 -10.69 13.41 12.86
CA GLY A 136 -12.12 13.53 12.54
C GLY A 136 -13.03 13.25 13.73
N ALA A 137 -12.82 13.94 14.85
CA ALA A 137 -13.54 13.69 16.11
C ALA A 137 -13.46 12.23 16.62
N GLY A 138 -12.33 11.57 16.38
CA GLY A 138 -12.10 10.19 16.80
C GLY A 138 -12.58 9.13 15.81
N ALA A 139 -12.93 9.51 14.58
CA ALA A 139 -13.42 8.61 13.55
C ALA A 139 -12.33 7.73 12.94
N VAL A 140 -11.23 8.34 12.48
CA VAL A 140 -10.24 7.68 11.61
C VAL A 140 -8.95 7.43 12.38
N ALA A 141 -8.49 6.18 12.39
CA ALA A 141 -7.25 5.80 13.06
C ALA A 141 -6.02 6.22 12.24
N VAL A 142 -5.03 6.80 12.92
CA VAL A 142 -3.72 7.12 12.34
C VAL A 142 -2.77 5.96 12.61
N PRO A 143 -2.15 5.37 11.57
CA PRO A 143 -1.17 4.32 11.79
C PRO A 143 0.12 4.89 12.40
N SER A 144 0.81 4.12 13.25
CA SER A 144 2.13 4.47 13.79
C SER A 144 3.25 4.34 12.75
N ALA A 145 3.05 3.47 11.76
CA ALA A 145 3.94 3.28 10.62
C ALA A 145 3.14 2.75 9.42
N THR A 146 3.62 2.98 8.21
CA THR A 146 3.09 2.34 7.00
C THR A 146 4.06 1.27 6.50
N PHE A 147 3.50 0.16 6.03
CA PHE A 147 4.27 -0.95 5.47
C PHE A 147 3.97 -1.11 3.98
N LYS A 148 4.95 -1.60 3.23
CA LYS A 148 4.77 -2.04 1.84
C LYS A 148 5.67 -3.24 1.59
N VAL A 149 5.10 -4.27 0.98
CA VAL A 149 5.80 -5.50 0.54
C VAL A 149 5.53 -5.64 -0.95
N ALA A 150 6.59 -5.75 -1.74
CA ALA A 150 6.54 -5.83 -3.19
C ALA A 150 7.33 -7.05 -3.66
N VAL A 151 6.66 -8.00 -4.29
CA VAL A 151 7.28 -9.15 -4.97
C VAL A 151 7.52 -8.76 -6.41
N VAL A 152 8.79 -8.82 -6.84
CA VAL A 152 9.21 -8.42 -8.17
C VAL A 152 9.36 -9.67 -9.05
N LEU A 153 8.43 -9.84 -9.98
CA LEU A 153 8.38 -10.90 -10.97
C LEU A 153 9.10 -10.46 -12.24
N ASP A 154 9.64 -11.41 -13.00
CA ASP A 154 10.46 -11.12 -14.17
C ASP A 154 9.64 -10.66 -15.39
N ARG A 155 8.35 -11.00 -15.42
CA ARG A 155 7.43 -10.63 -16.50
C ARG A 155 5.97 -10.67 -16.06
N PRO A 156 5.08 -9.92 -16.72
CA PRO A 156 3.63 -10.04 -16.55
C PRO A 156 3.12 -11.46 -16.79
N GLY A 157 2.24 -11.92 -15.91
CA GLY A 157 1.63 -13.25 -15.99
C GLY A 157 2.56 -14.39 -15.55
N GLN A 158 3.68 -14.08 -14.89
CA GLN A 158 4.50 -15.11 -14.24
C GLN A 158 3.67 -15.81 -13.16
N GLY A 159 3.57 -17.13 -13.24
CA GLY A 159 2.76 -17.90 -12.30
C GLY A 159 3.41 -18.03 -10.92
N ILE A 160 2.62 -18.24 -9.88
CA ILE A 160 3.08 -18.50 -8.50
C ILE A 160 4.07 -19.68 -8.45
N ALA A 161 3.87 -20.69 -9.31
CA ALA A 161 4.77 -21.85 -9.42
C ALA A 161 6.19 -21.51 -9.90
N GLU A 162 6.39 -20.33 -10.49
CA GLU A 162 7.70 -19.83 -10.94
C GLU A 162 8.35 -18.90 -9.91
N VAL A 163 7.69 -18.61 -8.78
CA VAL A 163 8.31 -17.89 -7.67
C VAL A 163 9.32 -18.82 -7.01
N SER A 164 10.56 -18.34 -6.87
CA SER A 164 11.67 -19.09 -6.28
C SER A 164 12.33 -18.32 -5.15
N GLU A 165 13.27 -18.96 -4.47
CA GLU A 165 14.08 -18.35 -3.41
C GLU A 165 14.89 -17.13 -3.91
N GLN A 166 15.09 -17.01 -5.22
CA GLN A 166 15.80 -15.92 -5.87
C GLN A 166 14.88 -14.76 -6.26
N THR A 167 13.55 -14.95 -6.25
CA THR A 167 12.60 -13.88 -6.53
C THR A 167 12.83 -12.72 -5.57
N ARG A 168 12.94 -11.51 -6.12
CA ARG A 168 13.24 -10.33 -5.33
C ARG A 168 11.99 -9.88 -4.56
N VAL A 169 12.16 -9.65 -3.27
CA VAL A 169 11.12 -9.12 -2.37
C VAL A 169 11.65 -7.86 -1.71
N ILE A 170 10.92 -6.76 -1.86
CA ILE A 170 11.22 -5.47 -1.22
C ILE A 170 10.18 -5.24 -0.13
N SER A 171 10.62 -5.08 1.11
CA SER A 171 9.74 -4.76 2.24
C SER A 171 10.24 -3.54 2.99
N VAL A 172 9.34 -2.64 3.36
CA VAL A 172 9.66 -1.45 4.16
C VAL A 172 8.67 -1.26 5.31
N LEU A 173 9.16 -0.67 6.39
CA LEU A 173 8.38 -0.12 7.50
C LEU A 173 8.78 1.35 7.70
N VAL A 174 7.94 2.27 7.25
CA VAL A 174 8.18 3.72 7.34
C VAL A 174 7.43 4.27 8.55
N PRO A 175 8.11 4.82 9.58
CA PRO A 175 7.43 5.49 10.69
C PRO A 175 6.54 6.62 10.20
N ASN A 176 5.36 6.77 10.80
CA ASN A 176 4.37 7.75 10.37
C ASN A 176 4.32 8.93 11.35
N ASP A 177 5.45 9.61 11.52
CA ASP A 177 5.61 10.71 12.46
C ASP A 177 6.68 11.72 11.99
N ALA A 178 6.95 12.72 12.83
CA ALA A 178 7.86 13.82 12.51
C ALA A 178 9.36 13.43 12.48
N THR A 179 9.72 12.19 12.83
CA THR A 179 11.12 11.73 12.78
C THR A 179 11.58 11.42 11.35
N VAL A 180 10.65 11.19 10.42
CA VAL A 180 10.96 10.92 9.02
C VAL A 180 11.22 12.22 8.27
N SER A 181 12.42 12.34 7.70
CA SER A 181 12.74 13.42 6.77
C SER A 181 12.09 13.19 5.41
N ARG A 182 11.58 14.25 4.78
CA ARG A 182 11.08 14.22 3.41
C ARG A 182 12.15 13.81 2.39
N SER A 183 13.41 14.11 2.67
CA SER A 183 14.55 13.72 1.82
C SER A 183 15.12 12.33 2.14
N ALA A 184 14.54 11.60 3.11
CA ALA A 184 15.03 10.28 3.47
C ALA A 184 14.96 9.31 2.28
N ASP A 185 16.01 8.51 2.11
CA ASP A 185 15.99 7.39 1.18
C ASP A 185 15.11 6.28 1.74
N TRP A 186 14.13 5.82 0.96
CA TRP A 186 13.22 4.75 1.33
C TRP A 186 13.98 3.46 1.72
N ARG A 187 15.18 3.26 1.15
CA ARG A 187 16.04 2.09 1.42
C ARG A 187 16.50 1.99 2.87
N SER A 188 16.52 3.10 3.59
CA SER A 188 16.86 3.13 5.03
C SER A 188 15.77 2.52 5.92
N PHE A 189 14.56 2.32 5.38
CA PHE A 189 13.42 1.71 6.06
C PHE A 189 13.20 0.24 5.65
N ARG A 190 14.16 -0.36 4.94
CA ARG A 190 14.07 -1.77 4.52
C ARG A 190 14.08 -2.69 5.73
N VAL A 191 13.17 -3.65 5.70
CA VAL A 191 13.04 -4.72 6.69
C VAL A 191 12.85 -6.05 5.96
N SER A 192 12.82 -7.15 6.69
CA SER A 192 12.41 -8.43 6.13
C SER A 192 10.89 -8.48 5.99
N ALA A 193 10.36 -9.34 5.10
CA ALA A 193 8.90 -9.54 5.06
C ALA A 193 8.42 -10.24 6.36
N ARG A 194 9.29 -11.00 7.04
CA ARG A 194 9.05 -11.54 8.38
C ARG A 194 8.77 -10.44 9.41
N ASP A 195 9.52 -9.34 9.38
CA ASP A 195 9.28 -8.21 10.29
C ASP A 195 7.88 -7.61 10.06
N VAL A 196 7.43 -7.57 8.79
CA VAL A 196 6.08 -7.13 8.46
C VAL A 196 5.02 -8.14 8.97
N GLU A 197 5.23 -9.45 8.83
CA GLU A 197 4.34 -10.46 9.43
C GLU A 197 4.23 -10.29 10.95
N ASN A 198 5.37 -10.16 11.63
CA ASN A 198 5.42 -9.99 13.08
C ASN A 198 4.70 -8.71 13.53
N ALA A 199 4.83 -7.63 12.77
CA ALA A 199 4.20 -6.35 13.09
C ALA A 199 2.69 -6.30 12.79
N THR A 200 2.23 -7.03 11.78
CA THR A 200 0.84 -6.99 11.30
C THR A 200 -0.02 -8.14 11.80
N GLY A 201 0.60 -9.29 12.12
CA GLY A 201 -0.09 -10.57 12.32
C GLY A 201 -0.58 -11.21 11.01
N PHE A 202 -0.18 -10.70 9.84
CA PHE A 202 -0.56 -11.29 8.55
C PHE A 202 0.31 -12.50 8.19
N THR A 203 -0.23 -13.36 7.33
CA THR A 203 0.52 -14.41 6.65
C THR A 203 0.76 -13.98 5.20
N LEU A 204 1.96 -13.49 4.92
CA LEU A 204 2.41 -13.10 3.59
C LEU A 204 2.83 -14.34 2.78
N PHE A 205 2.72 -14.22 1.45
CA PHE A 205 3.11 -15.26 0.48
C PHE A 205 2.44 -16.63 0.73
N ALA A 206 1.21 -16.64 1.24
CA ALA A 206 0.52 -17.87 1.66
C ALA A 206 0.36 -18.92 0.53
N ASP A 207 0.31 -18.47 -0.73
CA ASP A 207 0.18 -19.34 -1.90
C ASP A 207 1.54 -19.84 -2.46
N VAL A 208 2.66 -19.34 -1.95
CA VAL A 208 4.02 -19.77 -2.34
C VAL A 208 4.40 -21.04 -1.58
N PRO A 209 5.06 -22.03 -2.21
CA PRO A 209 5.51 -23.25 -1.52
C PRO A 209 6.29 -22.92 -0.24
N HIS A 210 6.01 -23.65 0.84
CA HIS A 210 6.50 -23.33 2.19
C HIS A 210 8.03 -23.11 2.25
N GLU A 211 8.82 -23.98 1.63
CA GLU A 211 10.29 -23.86 1.64
C GLU A 211 10.77 -22.56 0.98
N VAL A 212 10.19 -22.19 -0.17
CA VAL A 212 10.48 -20.92 -0.86
C VAL A 212 10.01 -19.74 -0.03
N ARG A 213 8.80 -19.81 0.53
CA ARG A 213 8.21 -18.76 1.37
C ARG A 213 9.12 -18.41 2.55
N GLU A 214 9.65 -19.40 3.26
CA GLU A 214 10.53 -19.14 4.42
C GLU A 214 11.80 -18.38 4.02
N VAL A 215 12.41 -18.72 2.89
CA VAL A 215 13.57 -17.98 2.37
C VAL A 215 13.20 -16.54 1.97
N LEU A 216 12.06 -16.35 1.30
CA LEU A 216 11.59 -15.02 0.90
C LEU A 216 11.27 -14.13 2.11
N LEU A 217 10.76 -14.70 3.20
CA LEU A 217 10.37 -13.95 4.39
C LEU A 217 11.57 -13.39 5.14
N ASP A 218 12.66 -14.15 5.24
CA ASP A 218 13.80 -13.79 6.09
C ASP A 218 14.83 -12.90 5.37
N ARG A 219 14.74 -12.77 4.04
CA ARG A 219 15.63 -11.90 3.26
C ARG A 219 15.26 -10.43 3.41
N ILE A 220 16.29 -9.60 3.57
CA ILE A 220 16.20 -8.15 3.42
C ILE A 220 16.77 -7.78 2.05
N ASP A 221 16.01 -7.04 1.25
CA ASP A 221 16.47 -6.50 -0.03
C ASP A 221 17.75 -5.66 0.15
N ARG A 222 18.73 -5.89 -0.71
CA ARG A 222 20.01 -5.15 -0.71
C ARG A 222 20.35 -4.58 -2.07
N GLU A 223 19.45 -4.72 -3.03
CA GLU A 223 19.70 -4.17 -4.36
C GLU A 223 19.72 -2.63 -4.33
N PRO A 224 20.44 -2.02 -5.29
CA PRO A 224 20.52 -0.57 -5.42
C PRO A 224 19.18 0.11 -5.68
#